data_AF-A0A6L3JPP6-F1
#
_entry.id   AF-A0A6L3JPP6-F1
#
_cell.length_a   1.000
_cell.length_b   1.000
_cell.length_c   1.000
_cell.angle_alpha   90.00
_cell.angle_beta   90.00
_cell.angle_gamma   90.00
#
_symmetry.space_group_name_H-M   'P 1'
#
loop_
_entity.id
_entity.type
_entity.pdbx_description
1 polymer ?
#
loop_
_entity_poly.entity_id
_entity_poly.type
_entity_poly.pdbx_seq_one_letter_code
_entity_poly.pdbx_strand_id
1 'polypeptide(L)'
;MAGYRRQNTDGPNSEDKALDLFAEMMIEKLETISKDWKKPWFTEGSLQWPRNLSGREYNGMNALMLMLHCEKEGYTIPRFCTFDCVQRLNKPGKNGEELPRVSVLKGEKSFPVMLTTFTCIHKETKETIKYDDYKNLSEDEKKEYNVY
;
A
#
# COMPACT_ATOMS: atom_id res chain seq x y z
N MET A 1 -14.37 -11.84 21.12
CA MET A 1 -14.61 -11.55 19.69
C MET A 1 -14.75 -10.04 19.56
N ALA A 2 -13.72 -9.37 19.02
CA ALA A 2 -13.78 -7.93 18.82
C ALA A 2 -14.58 -7.65 17.54
N GLY A 3 -15.82 -7.18 17.69
CA GLY A 3 -16.63 -6.72 16.57
C GLY A 3 -15.97 -5.50 15.94
N TYR A 4 -15.62 -5.61 14.66
CA TYR A 4 -15.22 -4.44 13.86
C TYR A 4 -16.42 -3.50 13.78
N ARG A 5 -16.41 -2.44 14.61
CA ARG A 5 -17.32 -1.30 14.44
C ARG A 5 -17.03 -0.69 13.08
N ARG A 6 -17.97 -0.82 12.13
CA ARG A 6 -18.01 0.03 10.94
C ARG A 6 -18.21 1.46 11.43
N GLN A 7 -17.14 2.25 11.47
CA GLN A 7 -17.26 3.70 11.63
C GLN A 7 -17.89 4.24 10.34
N ASN A 8 -18.96 5.03 10.48
CA ASN A 8 -19.43 5.88 9.37
C ASN A 8 -18.27 6.78 8.95
N THR A 9 -17.87 6.71 7.68
CA THR A 9 -16.76 7.47 7.11
C THR A 9 -17.29 8.57 6.22
N ASP A 10 -17.76 9.68 6.82
CA ASP A 10 -18.02 10.95 6.11
C ASP A 10 -16.72 11.73 5.80
N GLY A 11 -15.55 11.10 5.97
CA GLY A 11 -14.24 11.68 5.67
C GLY A 11 -13.58 11.02 4.46
N PRO A 12 -12.55 11.66 3.86
CA PRO A 12 -11.86 11.14 2.69
C PRO A 12 -11.35 9.73 2.94
N ASN A 13 -11.58 8.86 1.95
CA ASN A 13 -11.24 7.45 2.05
C ASN A 13 -9.69 7.30 2.04
N SER A 14 -9.17 6.13 2.43
CA SER A 14 -7.71 5.90 2.47
C SER A 14 -7.00 6.15 1.14
N GLU A 15 -7.69 5.94 0.03
CA GLU A 15 -7.22 6.23 -1.34
C GLU A 15 -7.11 7.73 -1.58
N ASP A 16 -8.13 8.51 -1.20
CA ASP A 16 -8.09 9.98 -1.33
C ASP A 16 -6.89 10.55 -0.56
N LYS A 17 -6.65 10.06 0.66
CA LYS A 17 -5.48 10.44 1.46
C LYS A 17 -4.16 10.04 0.81
N ALA A 18 -4.11 8.88 0.14
CA ALA A 18 -2.91 8.44 -0.57
C ALA A 18 -2.64 9.31 -1.81
N LEU A 19 -3.70 9.72 -2.52
CA LEU A 19 -3.61 10.61 -3.67
C LEU A 19 -3.17 12.02 -3.27
N ASP A 20 -3.74 12.57 -2.21
CA ASP A 20 -3.34 13.88 -1.68
C ASP A 20 -1.87 13.86 -1.25
N LEU A 21 -1.46 12.87 -0.47
CA LEU A 21 -0.06 12.71 -0.06
C LEU A 21 0.86 12.54 -1.27
N PHE A 22 0.45 11.74 -2.26
CA PHE A 22 1.22 11.56 -3.49
C PHE A 22 1.42 12.89 -4.22
N ALA A 23 0.36 13.69 -4.36
CA ALA A 23 0.44 15.00 -5.00
C ALA A 23 1.39 15.94 -4.25
N GLU A 24 1.29 16.00 -2.92
CA GLU A 24 2.19 16.79 -2.08
C GLU A 24 3.65 16.37 -2.25
N MET A 25 3.95 15.08 -2.17
CA MET A 25 5.31 14.56 -2.33
C MET A 25 5.88 14.81 -3.73
N MET A 26 5.03 14.75 -4.76
CA MET A 26 5.43 15.06 -6.14
C MET A 26 5.74 16.54 -6.32
N ILE A 27 4.92 17.43 -5.77
CA ILE A 27 5.16 18.88 -5.81
C ILE A 27 6.48 19.20 -5.11
N GLU A 28 6.67 18.71 -3.89
CA GLU A 28 7.90 18.88 -3.12
C GLU A 28 9.12 18.40 -3.92
N LYS A 29 9.01 17.22 -4.56
CA LYS A 29 10.10 16.70 -5.37
C LYS A 29 10.40 17.56 -6.59
N LEU A 30 9.38 18.00 -7.32
CA LEU A 30 9.54 18.85 -8.50
C LEU A 30 10.19 20.19 -8.16
N GLU A 31 9.86 20.77 -6.99
CA GLU A 31 10.48 22.00 -6.50
C GLU A 31 12.00 21.82 -6.27
N THR A 32 12.43 20.66 -5.75
CA THR A 32 13.86 20.35 -5.57
C THR A 32 14.62 20.14 -6.90
N ILE A 33 13.96 19.60 -7.91
CA ILE A 33 14.55 19.30 -9.22
C ILE A 33 14.53 20.51 -10.17
N SER A 34 13.70 21.51 -9.88
CA SER A 34 13.27 22.63 -10.76
C SER A 34 14.33 23.30 -11.65
N LYS A 35 15.62 23.23 -11.31
CA LYS A 35 16.71 23.75 -12.16
C LYS A 35 17.11 22.84 -13.33
N ASP A 36 17.03 21.51 -13.18
CA ASP A 36 17.44 20.55 -14.22
C ASP A 36 16.70 19.21 -14.09
N TRP A 37 15.52 19.14 -14.72
CA TRP A 37 14.65 17.95 -14.72
C TRP A 37 15.23 16.72 -15.42
N LYS A 38 16.33 16.90 -16.16
CA LYS A 38 17.04 15.81 -16.84
C LYS A 38 17.99 15.06 -15.90
N LYS A 39 18.31 15.64 -14.75
CA LYS A 39 19.09 14.92 -13.72
C LYS A 39 18.26 13.78 -13.13
N PRO A 40 18.91 12.71 -12.64
CA PRO A 40 18.23 11.67 -11.89
C PRO A 40 17.37 12.29 -10.79
N TRP A 41 16.11 11.88 -10.74
CA TRP A 41 15.18 12.40 -9.73
C TRP A 41 15.61 11.90 -8.35
N PHE A 42 16.10 10.68 -8.24
CA PHE A 42 16.57 10.08 -7.00
C PHE A 42 18.09 10.10 -6.92
N THR A 43 18.62 10.19 -5.71
CA THR A 43 20.06 10.11 -5.44
C THR A 43 20.63 8.78 -5.97
N GLU A 44 21.60 8.87 -6.89
CA GLU A 44 22.19 7.72 -7.58
C GLU A 44 22.86 6.74 -6.58
N GLY A 45 22.57 5.43 -6.74
CA GLY A 45 23.14 4.36 -5.90
C GLY A 45 22.54 4.22 -4.49
N SER A 46 21.62 5.10 -4.08
CA SER A 46 21.10 5.11 -2.70
C SER A 46 19.94 4.13 -2.45
N LEU A 47 19.08 3.90 -3.45
CA LEU A 47 17.78 3.25 -3.25
C LEU A 47 17.52 2.12 -4.24
N GLN A 48 17.24 0.94 -3.69
CA GLN A 48 16.75 -0.23 -4.43
C GLN A 48 15.25 -0.10 -4.69
N TRP A 49 14.72 -0.87 -5.64
CA TRP A 49 13.27 -0.89 -5.88
C TRP A 49 12.52 -1.37 -4.62
N PRO A 50 11.41 -0.71 -4.21
CA PRO A 50 10.72 -1.03 -2.97
C PRO A 50 10.04 -2.39 -3.05
N ARG A 51 10.16 -3.16 -1.98
CA ARG A 51 9.55 -4.50 -1.85
C ARG A 51 8.87 -4.67 -0.52
N ASN A 52 7.89 -5.56 -0.48
CA ASN A 52 7.37 -6.04 0.79
C ASN A 52 8.37 -7.01 1.46
N LEU A 53 8.06 -7.48 2.67
CA LEU A 53 8.92 -8.45 3.38
C LEU A 53 9.08 -9.81 2.68
N SER A 54 8.14 -10.20 1.81
CA SER A 54 8.27 -11.44 1.03
C SER A 54 9.11 -11.25 -0.24
N GLY A 55 9.63 -10.04 -0.50
CA GLY A 55 10.43 -9.72 -1.68
C GLY A 55 9.61 -9.39 -2.93
N ARG A 56 8.28 -9.29 -2.85
CA ARG A 56 7.45 -8.83 -3.96
C ARG A 56 7.65 -7.33 -4.16
N GLU A 57 7.90 -6.94 -5.40
CA GLU A 57 8.04 -5.54 -5.79
C GLU A 57 6.70 -4.80 -5.76
N TYR A 58 6.75 -3.55 -5.30
CA TYR A 58 5.65 -2.62 -5.50
C TYR A 58 5.66 -2.09 -6.95
N ASN A 59 4.49 -1.76 -7.47
CA ASN A 59 4.29 -1.32 -8.84
C ASN A 59 3.55 0.02 -8.89
N GLY A 60 3.65 0.70 -10.04
CA GLY A 60 2.92 1.94 -10.32
C GLY A 60 3.17 3.03 -9.28
N MET A 61 2.10 3.72 -8.90
CA MET A 61 2.14 4.85 -7.96
C MET A 61 2.76 4.47 -6.61
N ASN A 62 2.47 3.27 -6.09
CA ASN A 62 3.04 2.82 -4.81
C ASN A 62 4.56 2.72 -4.85
N ALA A 63 5.14 2.26 -5.95
CA ALA A 63 6.59 2.16 -6.07
C ALA A 63 7.23 3.55 -6.00
N LEU A 64 6.68 4.51 -6.75
CA LEU A 64 7.19 5.87 -6.79
C LEU A 64 7.03 6.57 -5.44
N MET A 65 5.86 6.47 -4.82
CA MET A 65 5.57 7.11 -3.55
C MET A 65 6.44 6.56 -2.41
N LEU A 66 6.66 5.24 -2.36
CA LEU A 66 7.54 4.63 -1.36
C LEU A 66 9.01 5.00 -1.59
N MET A 67 9.46 5.16 -2.84
CA MET A 67 10.80 5.64 -3.16
C MET A 67 11.00 7.09 -2.68
N LEU A 68 10.05 7.98 -2.97
CA LEU A 68 10.07 9.37 -2.50
C LEU A 68 10.09 9.43 -0.97
N HIS A 69 9.31 8.56 -0.31
CA HIS A 69 9.28 8.49 1.15
C HIS A 69 10.63 8.05 1.73
N CYS A 70 11.26 7.03 1.16
CA CYS A 70 12.59 6.60 1.59
C CYS A 70 13.62 7.71 1.41
N GLU A 71 13.61 8.41 0.28
CA GLU A 71 14.57 9.50 0.05
C GLU A 71 14.35 10.65 1.05
N LYS A 72 13.09 11.01 1.33
CA LYS A 72 12.73 12.06 2.29
C LYS A 72 13.18 11.74 3.72
N GLU A 73 12.97 10.51 4.18
CA GLU A 73 13.32 10.07 5.53
C GLU A 73 14.76 9.54 5.65
N GLY A 74 15.51 9.46 4.54
CA GLY A 74 16.85 8.89 4.51
C GLY A 74 16.91 7.37 4.73
N TYR A 75 15.84 6.65 4.42
CA TYR A 75 15.80 5.19 4.52
C TYR A 75 16.64 4.53 3.43
N THR A 76 17.60 3.70 3.85
CA THR A 76 18.50 2.97 2.94
C THR A 76 17.97 1.57 2.60
N ILE A 77 16.98 1.06 3.33
CA ILE A 77 16.39 -0.26 3.14
C ILE A 77 14.91 -0.09 2.76
N PRO A 78 14.56 -0.14 1.46
CA PRO A 78 13.19 0.03 0.98
C PRO A 78 12.39 -1.27 1.13
N ARG A 79 12.12 -1.64 2.38
CA ARG A 79 11.32 -2.82 2.78
C ARG A 79 10.15 -2.39 3.63
N PHE A 80 8.96 -2.72 3.17
CA PHE A 80 7.71 -2.28 3.80
C PHE A 80 6.87 -3.46 4.26
N CYS A 81 6.12 -3.25 5.34
CA CYS A 81 5.24 -4.26 5.91
C CYS A 81 4.03 -3.59 6.57
N THR A 82 2.93 -4.34 6.66
CA THR A 82 1.78 -3.90 7.45
C THR A 82 2.02 -4.21 8.92
N PHE A 83 1.26 -3.56 9.80
CA PHE A 83 1.29 -3.87 11.23
C PHE A 83 0.98 -5.35 11.51
N ASP A 84 0.03 -5.93 10.77
CA ASP A 84 -0.30 -7.36 10.87
C ASP A 84 0.88 -8.26 10.45
N CYS A 85 1.69 -7.84 9.47
CA CYS A 85 2.93 -8.56 9.15
C CYS A 85 3.86 -8.62 10.37
N VAL A 86 4.07 -7.50 11.06
CA VAL A 86 4.92 -7.43 12.26
C VAL A 86 4.37 -8.33 13.36
N GLN A 87 3.05 -8.30 13.61
CA GLN A 87 2.43 -9.19 14.59
C GLN A 87 2.63 -10.67 14.27
N ARG A 88 2.57 -11.05 12.98
CA ARG A 88 2.82 -12.44 12.55
C ARG A 88 4.26 -12.87 12.78
N LEU A 89 5.24 -11.97 12.66
CA LEU A 89 6.65 -12.28 12.94
C LEU A 89 6.90 -12.66 14.41
N ASN A 90 6.03 -12.21 15.32
CA ASN A 90 6.13 -12.54 16.75
C ASN A 90 5.41 -13.84 17.13
N LYS A 91 4.83 -14.58 16.16
CA LYS A 91 4.31 -15.92 16.43
C LYS A 91 5.47 -16.92 16.53
N PRO A 92 5.35 -17.97 17.36
CA PRO A 92 6.40 -18.98 17.47
C PRO A 92 6.77 -19.57 16.10
N GLY A 93 8.05 -19.87 15.91
CA GLY A 93 8.53 -20.54 14.70
C GLY A 93 7.93 -21.94 14.53
N LYS A 94 8.16 -22.57 13.37
CA LYS A 94 7.64 -23.92 13.06
C LYS A 94 8.04 -24.98 14.10
N ASN A 95 9.16 -24.77 14.80
CA ASN A 95 9.70 -25.67 15.82
C ASN A 95 9.40 -25.20 17.26
N GLY A 96 8.56 -24.17 17.44
CA GLY A 96 8.29 -23.59 18.76
C GLY A 96 9.42 -22.73 19.33
N GLU A 97 10.46 -22.46 18.55
CA GLU A 97 11.57 -21.59 18.92
C GLU A 97 11.08 -20.14 19.12
N GLU A 98 11.51 -19.50 20.21
CA GLU A 98 11.29 -18.08 20.44
C GLU A 98 12.16 -17.26 19.50
N LEU A 99 11.52 -16.53 18.58
CA LEU A 99 12.19 -15.61 17.67
C LEU A 99 12.40 -14.25 18.34
N PRO A 100 13.42 -13.48 17.93
CA PRO A 100 13.57 -12.10 18.35
C PRO A 100 12.28 -11.31 18.09
N ARG A 101 11.78 -10.62 19.12
CA ARG A 101 10.57 -9.82 18.98
C ARG A 101 10.82 -8.62 18.08
N VAL A 102 9.86 -8.37 17.21
CA VAL A 102 9.82 -7.19 16.34
C VAL A 102 8.63 -6.32 16.75
N SER A 103 8.86 -5.02 16.89
CA SER A 103 7.81 -4.05 17.23
C SER A 103 7.93 -2.79 16.38
N VAL A 104 6.80 -2.14 16.15
CA VAL A 104 6.77 -0.79 15.57
C VAL A 104 7.09 0.22 16.68
N LEU A 105 7.92 1.22 16.37
CA LEU A 105 8.29 2.27 17.33
C LEU A 105 7.06 3.09 17.74
N LYS A 106 7.02 3.53 19.00
CA LYS A 106 5.89 4.28 19.53
C LYS A 106 5.79 5.64 18.81
N GLY A 107 4.62 5.94 18.27
CA GLY A 107 4.35 7.20 17.58
C GLY A 107 4.57 7.14 16.06
N GLU A 108 5.09 6.02 15.55
CA GLU A 108 5.22 5.82 14.11
C GLU A 108 3.87 5.82 13.41
N LYS A 109 3.83 6.50 12.26
CA LYS A 109 2.64 6.64 11.46
C LYS A 109 2.65 5.64 10.31
N SER A 110 1.49 5.10 9.98
CA SER A 110 1.34 4.31 8.77
C SER A 110 1.52 5.20 7.54
N PHE A 111 2.22 4.69 6.55
CA PHE A 111 2.29 5.31 5.24
C PHE A 111 1.14 4.81 4.35
N PRO A 112 0.27 5.67 3.80
CA PRO A 112 -0.84 5.24 2.97
C PRO A 112 -0.31 4.69 1.64
N VAL A 113 -1.01 3.70 1.07
CA VAL A 113 -0.70 3.12 -0.24
C VAL A 113 -2.01 2.85 -0.98
N MET A 114 -1.97 2.89 -2.32
CA MET A 114 -3.10 2.52 -3.15
C MET A 114 -3.27 1.01 -3.15
N LEU A 115 -4.44 0.52 -2.76
CA LEU A 115 -4.78 -0.89 -2.94
C LEU A 115 -5.42 -1.04 -4.30
N THR A 116 -4.75 -1.72 -5.24
CA THR A 116 -5.39 -2.11 -6.49
C THR A 116 -6.42 -3.20 -6.16
N THR A 117 -7.67 -2.81 -6.03
CA THR A 117 -8.78 -3.75 -5.97
C THR A 117 -9.21 -4.09 -7.38
N PHE A 118 -9.58 -5.35 -7.62
CA PHE A 118 -10.18 -5.72 -8.89
C PHE A 118 -11.47 -4.93 -9.09
N THR A 119 -11.69 -4.48 -10.33
CA THR A 119 -12.94 -3.85 -10.71
C THR A 119 -13.89 -4.93 -11.19
N CYS A 120 -14.97 -5.15 -10.43
CA CYS A 120 -16.03 -6.09 -10.81
C CYS A 120 -17.15 -5.30 -11.50
N ILE A 121 -17.35 -5.55 -12.79
CA ILE A 121 -18.33 -4.84 -13.62
C ILE A 121 -19.40 -5.83 -14.10
N HIS A 122 -20.66 -5.57 -13.79
CA HIS A 122 -21.77 -6.36 -14.29
C HIS A 122 -21.84 -6.29 -15.83
N LYS A 123 -21.98 -7.44 -16.51
CA LYS A 123 -21.90 -7.55 -17.96
C LYS A 123 -23.00 -6.75 -18.67
N GLU A 124 -24.23 -6.82 -18.16
CA GLU A 124 -25.39 -6.12 -18.73
C GLU A 124 -25.55 -4.69 -18.21
N THR A 125 -25.79 -4.51 -16.90
CA THR A 125 -26.10 -3.21 -16.29
C THR A 125 -24.91 -2.24 -16.26
N LYS A 126 -23.68 -2.76 -16.42
CA LYS A 126 -22.42 -2.01 -16.26
C LYS A 126 -22.19 -1.44 -14.86
N GLU A 127 -23.00 -1.85 -13.88
CA GLU A 127 -22.81 -1.46 -12.49
C GLU A 127 -21.53 -2.06 -11.93
N THR A 128 -20.86 -1.30 -11.07
CA THR A 128 -19.61 -1.70 -10.43
C THR A 128 -19.85 -2.10 -8.98
N ILE A 129 -19.24 -3.20 -8.56
CA ILE A 129 -19.24 -3.65 -7.17
C ILE A 129 -17.81 -3.81 -6.67
N LYS A 130 -17.63 -3.76 -5.35
CA LYS A 130 -16.32 -4.03 -4.74
C LYS A 130 -16.00 -5.52 -4.87
N TYR A 131 -14.72 -5.83 -5.03
CA TYR A 131 -14.27 -7.23 -5.14
C TYR A 131 -14.64 -8.10 -3.92
N ASP A 132 -14.71 -7.51 -2.72
CA ASP A 132 -15.14 -8.25 -1.53
C ASP A 132 -16.63 -8.60 -1.56
N ASP A 133 -17.48 -7.74 -2.14
CA ASP A 133 -18.90 -8.05 -2.36
C ASP A 133 -19.04 -9.13 -3.45
N TYR A 134 -18.25 -9.04 -4.52
CA TYR A 134 -18.17 -10.07 -5.58
C TYR A 134 -17.80 -11.46 -5.04
N LYS A 135 -16.88 -11.56 -4.07
CA LYS A 135 -16.51 -12.85 -3.45
C LYS A 135 -17.68 -13.53 -2.75
N ASN A 136 -18.63 -12.74 -2.23
CA ASN A 136 -19.78 -13.23 -1.48
C ASN A 136 -20.97 -13.63 -2.38
N LEU A 137 -20.90 -13.35 -3.68
CA LEU A 137 -21.91 -13.78 -4.66
C LEU A 137 -21.90 -15.30 -4.86
N SER A 138 -23.04 -15.85 -5.28
CA SER A 138 -23.12 -17.23 -5.75
C SER A 138 -22.33 -17.43 -7.05
N GLU A 139 -21.98 -18.68 -7.37
CA GLU A 139 -21.21 -18.98 -8.58
C GLU A 139 -21.95 -18.62 -9.88
N ASP A 140 -23.29 -18.61 -9.85
CA ASP A 140 -24.09 -18.19 -11.00
C ASP A 140 -24.10 -16.65 -11.15
N GLU A 141 -24.27 -15.92 -10.05
CA GLU A 141 -24.18 -14.45 -10.06
C GLU A 141 -22.78 -13.97 -10.46
N LYS A 142 -21.71 -14.66 -10.03
CA LYS A 142 -20.33 -14.31 -10.42
C LYS A 142 -20.09 -14.36 -11.93
N LYS A 143 -20.79 -15.23 -12.66
CA LYS A 143 -20.69 -15.32 -14.13
C LYS A 143 -21.23 -14.08 -14.82
N GLU A 144 -22.06 -13.29 -14.15
CA GLU A 144 -22.62 -12.06 -14.70
C GLU A 144 -21.66 -10.88 -14.60
N TYR A 145 -20.50 -11.02 -13.93
CA TYR A 145 -19.51 -9.95 -13.81
C TYR A 145 -18.23 -10.25 -14.60
N ASN A 146 -17.61 -9.19 -15.12
CA ASN A 146 -16.22 -9.20 -15.56
C ASN A 146 -15.35 -8.68 -14.42
N VAL A 147 -14.23 -9.36 -14.16
CA VAL A 147 -13.25 -8.97 -13.12
C VAL A 147 -11.98 -8.52 -13.84
N TYR A 148 -11.60 -7.26 -13.63
CA TYR A 148 -10.41 -6.62 -14.19
C TYR A 148 -9.41 -6.27 -13.11
#